data_AF-A0A6J6IP72-F1
#
_entry.id   AF-A0A6J6IP72-F1
#
_cell.length_a   1.000
_cell.length_b   1.000
_cell.length_c   1.000
_cell.angle_alpha   90.00
_cell.angle_beta   90.00
_cell.angle_gamma   90.00
#
_symmetry.space_group_name_H-M   'P 1'
#
loop_
_entity.id
_entity.type
_entity.pdbx_description
1 polymer ?
#
loop_
_entity_poly.entity_id
_entity_poly.type
_entity_poly.pdbx_seq_one_letter_code
_entity_poly.pdbx_strand_id
1 'polypeptide(L)'
;MDKFNGEGRVNLTPGEYTQLTGRAGRRGIDTQGHSVIQWSANLDPNSVAGLASKRTYPLISPFRPTYNMSVNLLEAFGRERSREVLETSFAQFQADRSVVGLARGIREKQVSLDGYEKAMECHQGDFVEYAKLRREITDIERALSASRTRADRGKDLRQSKGRHLQEQRLNQLKRDMRSHPCHSCNEREAHARWGERWFKLSRELESIISQIEGRTNQVAKTFDKICDMLSDLNYIHIGDGDYEVLEPGKTLARIYGERDLLISECLREGVWNKLDPAGLAAMAAALVFEARREEEWEPRVPKGNFAEVMQTTTEIWAELEELARVHKLGQTNPLDLSLSLPIHRWASGAKLDTVLESADLLAGDFIRWTKQIIDLLDQVAQTAGAELAVTAKEAVDKVKRGIVAYSYYG
;
A
#
# COMPACT_ATOMS: atom_id res chain seq x y z
N MET A 1 7.85 23.36 -8.75
CA MET A 1 8.96 22.38 -8.83
C MET A 1 8.39 21.02 -8.49
N ASP A 2 7.33 20.67 -9.20
CA ASP A 2 6.36 19.69 -8.76
C ASP A 2 6.12 18.76 -9.94
N LYS A 3 5.92 17.49 -9.67
CA LYS A 3 5.57 16.48 -10.65
C LYS A 3 4.32 15.74 -10.20
N PHE A 4 3.56 15.20 -11.14
CA PHE A 4 2.50 14.25 -10.83
C PHE A 4 3.10 12.84 -10.80
N ASN A 5 2.88 12.08 -9.73
CA ASN A 5 3.43 10.72 -9.57
C ASN A 5 2.42 9.60 -9.82
N GLY A 6 1.19 9.92 -10.26
CA GLY A 6 0.09 8.96 -10.38
C GLY A 6 -0.97 9.11 -9.28
N GLU A 7 -0.58 9.56 -8.08
CA GLU A 7 -1.50 9.76 -6.94
C GLU A 7 -1.74 11.24 -6.65
N GLY A 8 -0.75 12.10 -6.90
CA GLY A 8 -0.85 13.52 -6.63
C GLY A 8 0.34 14.33 -7.13
N ARG A 9 0.24 15.65 -6.98
CA ARG A 9 1.38 16.54 -7.21
C ARG A 9 2.33 16.52 -6.01
N VAL A 10 3.55 16.10 -6.27
CA VAL A 10 4.64 16.00 -5.28
C VAL A 10 5.83 16.85 -5.73
N ASN A 11 6.59 17.35 -4.77
CA ASN A 11 7.84 18.06 -5.06
C ASN A 11 8.85 17.11 -5.72
N LEU A 12 9.66 17.64 -6.63
CA LEU A 12 10.80 16.92 -7.19
C LEU A 12 11.76 16.50 -6.09
N THR A 13 12.28 15.27 -6.19
CA THR A 13 13.33 14.80 -5.28
C THR A 13 14.70 15.36 -5.69
N PRO A 14 15.68 15.44 -4.76
CA PRO A 14 17.05 15.86 -5.10
C PRO A 14 17.67 15.00 -6.21
N GLY A 15 17.35 13.70 -6.26
CA GLY A 15 17.83 12.79 -7.29
C GLY A 15 17.28 13.13 -8.67
N GLU A 16 15.98 13.36 -8.79
CA GLU A 16 15.35 13.78 -10.05
C GLU A 16 15.86 15.14 -10.51
N TYR A 17 16.00 16.08 -9.57
CA TYR A 17 16.58 17.39 -9.86
C TYR A 17 18.00 17.26 -10.42
N THR A 18 18.84 16.43 -9.79
CA THR A 18 20.21 16.17 -10.27
C THR A 18 20.23 15.47 -11.63
N GLN A 19 19.32 14.51 -11.88
CA GLN A 19 19.20 13.83 -13.18
C GLN A 19 18.78 14.78 -14.31
N LEU A 20 17.88 15.74 -14.02
CA LEU A 20 17.43 16.72 -15.01
C LEU A 20 18.54 17.74 -15.30
N THR A 21 19.10 18.35 -14.26
CA THR A 21 20.11 19.41 -14.39
C THR A 21 21.47 18.87 -14.84
N GLY A 22 21.80 17.63 -14.51
CA GLY A 22 23.03 16.96 -14.93
C GLY A 22 23.12 16.64 -16.42
N ARG A 23 22.02 16.80 -17.17
CA ARG A 23 22.04 16.75 -18.65
C ARG A 23 22.54 18.05 -19.28
N ALA A 24 22.65 19.13 -18.51
CA ALA A 24 23.16 20.41 -19.01
C ALA A 24 24.68 20.36 -19.16
N GLY A 25 25.17 20.65 -20.36
CA GLY A 25 26.58 20.64 -20.72
C GLY A 25 26.99 19.36 -21.45
N ARG A 26 27.55 19.52 -22.66
CA ARG A 26 28.01 18.42 -23.50
C ARG A 26 29.45 18.06 -23.18
N ARG A 27 29.68 16.76 -22.96
CA ARG A 27 31.00 16.21 -22.63
C ARG A 27 32.03 16.57 -23.70
N GLY A 28 33.10 17.26 -23.29
CA GLY A 28 34.21 17.63 -24.16
C GLY A 28 33.98 18.85 -25.06
N ILE A 29 32.81 19.50 -24.98
CA ILE A 29 32.50 20.72 -25.74
C ILE A 29 32.27 21.88 -24.79
N ASP A 30 31.40 21.69 -23.80
CA ASP A 30 31.00 22.76 -22.88
C ASP A 30 31.80 22.64 -21.57
N THR A 31 32.42 23.73 -21.12
CA THR A 31 33.15 23.79 -19.84
C THR A 31 32.23 24.05 -18.65
N GLN A 32 31.01 24.54 -18.91
CA GLN A 32 29.98 24.83 -17.92
C GLN A 32 28.60 24.39 -18.45
N GLY A 33 27.79 23.77 -17.59
CA GLY A 33 26.39 23.49 -17.86
C GLY A 33 25.50 24.54 -17.21
N HIS A 34 24.59 25.14 -17.97
CA HIS A 34 23.62 26.09 -17.44
C HIS A 34 22.24 25.42 -17.30
N SER A 35 21.62 25.56 -16.14
CA SER A 35 20.24 25.16 -15.89
C SER A 35 19.44 26.36 -15.38
N VAL A 36 18.22 26.52 -15.87
CA VAL A 36 17.33 27.64 -15.54
C VAL A 36 16.07 27.07 -14.92
N ILE A 37 15.67 27.63 -13.78
CA ILE A 37 14.42 27.29 -13.10
C ILE A 37 13.46 28.44 -13.34
N GLN A 38 12.30 28.14 -13.93
CA GLN A 38 11.25 29.12 -14.10
C GLN A 38 10.64 29.46 -12.74
N TRP A 39 10.70 30.73 -12.36
CA TRP A 39 10.08 31.21 -11.14
C TRP A 39 8.55 31.24 -11.27
N SER A 40 7.86 30.94 -10.18
CA SER A 40 6.41 31.06 -10.04
C SER A 40 6.09 31.55 -8.63
N ALA A 41 4.97 32.24 -8.43
CA ALA A 41 4.60 32.83 -7.15
C ALA A 41 4.54 31.82 -5.97
N ASN A 42 4.25 30.55 -6.26
CA ASN A 42 4.16 29.47 -5.25
C ASN A 42 5.50 28.75 -5.01
N LEU A 43 6.60 29.18 -5.64
CA LEU A 43 7.90 28.54 -5.54
C LEU A 43 8.71 29.18 -4.40
N ASP A 44 8.97 28.42 -3.33
CA ASP A 44 9.91 28.81 -2.28
C ASP A 44 11.38 28.59 -2.72
N PRO A 45 12.22 29.64 -2.79
CA PRO A 45 13.62 29.52 -3.16
C PRO A 45 14.46 28.64 -2.22
N ASN A 46 14.12 28.59 -0.92
CA ASN A 46 14.87 27.77 0.03
C ASN A 46 14.70 26.28 -0.24
N SER A 47 13.49 25.87 -0.63
CA SER A 47 13.21 24.51 -1.06
C SER A 47 14.07 24.10 -2.26
N VAL A 48 14.24 24.99 -3.24
CA VAL A 48 15.11 24.76 -4.42
C VAL A 48 16.59 24.63 -4.02
N ALA A 49 17.09 25.52 -3.16
CA ALA A 49 18.44 25.44 -2.63
C ALA A 49 18.67 24.12 -1.85
N GLY A 50 17.64 23.63 -1.14
CA GLY A 50 17.64 22.34 -0.48
C GLY A 50 17.77 21.15 -1.44
N LEU A 51 17.18 21.22 -2.63
CA LEU A 51 17.32 20.18 -3.66
C LEU A 51 18.73 20.17 -4.25
N ALA A 52 19.29 21.34 -4.55
CA ALA A 52 20.62 21.47 -5.13
C ALA A 52 21.77 21.11 -4.17
N SER A 53 21.58 21.31 -2.86
CA SER A 53 22.59 21.04 -1.84
C SER A 53 22.67 19.57 -1.41
N LYS A 54 21.58 18.79 -1.57
CA LYS A 54 21.54 17.37 -1.22
C LYS A 54 22.22 16.50 -2.30
N ARG A 55 23.48 16.13 -2.08
CA ARG A 55 24.27 15.28 -3.00
C ARG A 55 23.96 13.78 -2.91
N THR A 56 23.28 13.33 -1.87
CA THR A 56 23.03 11.90 -1.61
C THR A 56 21.58 11.71 -1.21
N TYR A 57 20.91 10.78 -1.88
CA TYR A 57 19.51 10.46 -1.66
C TYR A 57 19.36 8.95 -1.46
N PRO A 58 18.57 8.51 -0.47
CA PRO A 58 18.39 7.08 -0.22
C PRO A 58 17.60 6.45 -1.37
N LEU A 59 18.08 5.33 -1.89
CA LEU A 59 17.32 4.49 -2.82
C LEU A 59 16.24 3.76 -2.02
N ILE A 60 14.97 4.13 -2.14
CA ILE A 60 13.87 3.47 -1.43
C ILE A 60 13.38 2.28 -2.26
N SER A 61 13.27 1.10 -1.65
CA SER A 61 12.69 -0.08 -2.29
C SER A 61 11.17 0.08 -2.44
N PRO A 62 10.62 -0.04 -3.66
CA PRO A 62 9.16 -0.06 -3.87
C PRO A 62 8.57 -1.48 -3.70
N PHE A 63 9.37 -2.45 -3.28
CA PHE A 63 8.99 -3.86 -3.27
C PHE A 63 7.76 -4.13 -2.38
N ARG A 64 6.76 -4.80 -2.95
CA ARG A 64 5.57 -5.31 -2.26
C ARG A 64 5.24 -6.69 -2.82
N PRO A 65 4.84 -7.66 -1.96
CA PRO A 65 4.38 -8.95 -2.45
C PRO A 65 3.07 -8.77 -3.22
N THR A 66 2.95 -9.45 -4.37
CA THR A 66 1.74 -9.50 -5.20
C THR A 66 1.10 -10.89 -5.12
N TYR A 67 -0.12 -11.06 -5.65
CA TYR A 67 -0.81 -12.36 -5.65
C TYR A 67 -0.02 -13.41 -6.45
N ASN A 68 0.34 -13.10 -7.70
CA ASN A 68 1.19 -13.94 -8.54
C ASN A 68 2.51 -14.34 -7.85
N MET A 69 3.22 -13.35 -7.28
CA MET A 69 4.50 -13.61 -6.60
C MET A 69 4.29 -14.54 -5.41
N SER A 70 3.22 -14.34 -4.63
CA SER A 70 2.96 -15.13 -3.44
C SER A 70 2.72 -16.60 -3.79
N VAL A 71 1.97 -16.87 -4.86
CA VAL A 71 1.79 -18.24 -5.36
C VAL A 71 3.10 -18.83 -5.87
N ASN A 72 3.87 -18.09 -6.68
CA ASN A 72 5.16 -18.57 -7.19
C ASN A 72 6.17 -18.88 -6.07
N LEU A 73 6.19 -18.07 -5.01
CA LEU A 73 7.04 -18.30 -3.84
C LEU A 73 6.60 -19.56 -3.07
N LEU A 74 5.30 -19.72 -2.82
CA LEU A 74 4.75 -20.91 -2.18
C LEU A 74 5.06 -22.18 -2.98
N GLU A 75 4.87 -22.16 -4.30
CA GLU A 75 5.15 -23.32 -5.17
C GLU A 75 6.64 -23.69 -5.17
N ALA A 76 7.54 -22.70 -5.16
CA ALA A 76 8.98 -22.95 -5.23
C ALA A 76 9.62 -23.30 -3.89
N PHE A 77 9.15 -22.71 -2.78
CA PHE A 77 9.86 -22.72 -1.50
C PHE A 77 9.01 -23.15 -0.30
N GLY A 78 7.69 -23.22 -0.42
CA GLY A 78 6.79 -23.39 0.73
C GLY A 78 6.73 -22.15 1.63
N ARG A 79 5.88 -22.17 2.66
CA ARG A 79 5.56 -20.97 3.46
C ARG A 79 6.75 -20.41 4.23
N GLU A 80 7.39 -21.23 5.05
CA GLU A 80 8.45 -20.77 5.97
C GLU A 80 9.61 -20.16 5.20
N ARG A 81 10.10 -20.86 4.18
CA ARG A 81 11.20 -20.38 3.36
C ARG A 81 10.81 -19.18 2.49
N SER A 82 9.57 -19.10 2.00
CA SER A 82 9.07 -17.90 1.30
C SER A 82 9.11 -16.68 2.22
N ARG A 83 8.72 -16.85 3.48
CA ARG A 83 8.77 -15.81 4.50
C ARG A 83 10.20 -15.36 4.76
N GLU A 84 11.13 -16.29 4.95
CA GLU A 84 12.56 -16.00 5.11
C GLU A 84 13.12 -15.21 3.91
N VAL A 85 12.78 -15.62 2.68
CA VAL A 85 13.21 -14.92 1.46
C VAL A 85 12.70 -13.48 1.46
N LEU A 86 11.44 -13.25 1.82
CA LEU A 86 10.87 -11.91 1.92
C LEU A 86 11.50 -11.08 3.04
N GLU A 87 11.91 -11.73 4.14
CA GLU A 87 12.63 -11.11 5.25
C GLU A 87 14.07 -10.70 4.86
N THR A 88 14.66 -11.33 3.83
CA THR A 88 15.95 -10.89 3.27
C THR A 88 15.83 -9.82 2.18
N SER A 89 14.61 -9.36 1.85
CA SER A 89 14.40 -8.39 0.77
C SER A 89 15.04 -7.01 1.06
N PHE A 90 15.38 -6.26 0.00
CA PHE A 90 15.97 -4.93 0.17
C PHE A 90 15.02 -3.96 0.91
N ALA A 91 13.71 -4.06 0.68
CA ALA A 91 12.70 -3.29 1.44
C ALA A 91 12.80 -3.58 2.95
N GLN A 92 12.96 -4.87 3.30
CA GLN A 92 13.13 -5.30 4.67
C GLN A 92 14.46 -4.81 5.27
N PHE A 93 15.57 -4.96 4.54
CA PHE A 93 16.87 -4.43 4.95
C PHE A 93 16.83 -2.92 5.26
N GLN A 94 16.08 -2.14 4.48
CA GLN A 94 15.93 -0.71 4.73
C GLN A 94 15.08 -0.41 5.96
N ALA A 95 14.01 -1.19 6.18
CA ALA A 95 13.24 -1.13 7.41
C ALA A 95 14.17 -1.41 8.61
N ASP A 96 14.95 -2.49 8.58
CA ASP A 96 15.88 -2.87 9.64
C ASP A 96 17.00 -1.83 9.86
N ARG A 97 17.52 -1.23 8.80
CA ARG A 97 18.52 -0.15 8.93
C ARG A 97 17.92 1.10 9.59
N SER A 98 16.68 1.45 9.26
CA SER A 98 15.97 2.55 9.92
C SER A 98 15.76 2.26 11.41
N VAL A 99 15.61 0.98 11.77
CA VAL A 99 15.53 0.50 13.14
C VAL A 99 16.84 0.68 13.88
N VAL A 100 18.02 0.52 13.27
CA VAL A 100 19.31 0.77 13.96
C VAL A 100 19.40 2.19 14.52
N GLY A 101 18.91 3.18 13.78
CA GLY A 101 18.83 4.57 14.25
C GLY A 101 17.86 4.72 15.42
N LEU A 102 16.68 4.09 15.34
CA LEU A 102 15.71 4.05 16.43
C LEU A 102 16.23 3.30 17.66
N ALA A 103 16.99 2.22 17.48
CA ALA A 103 17.59 1.40 18.54
C ALA A 103 18.68 2.15 19.32
N ARG A 104 19.40 3.07 18.66
CA ARG A 104 20.27 4.03 19.37
C ARG A 104 19.44 4.97 20.23
N GLY A 105 18.37 5.55 19.68
CA GLY A 105 17.44 6.40 20.42
C GLY A 105 16.78 5.67 21.60
N ILE A 106 16.46 4.38 21.46
CA ILE A 106 15.96 3.52 22.53
C ILE A 106 16.98 3.45 23.68
N ARG A 107 18.25 3.19 23.38
CA ARG A 107 19.29 3.14 24.42
C ARG A 107 19.43 4.46 25.17
N GLU A 108 19.40 5.58 24.47
CA GLU A 108 19.46 6.91 25.08
C GLU A 108 18.23 7.19 25.98
N LYS A 109 17.03 6.78 25.54
CA LYS A 109 15.80 6.88 26.34
C LYS A 109 15.81 5.93 27.54
N GLN A 110 16.35 4.71 27.41
CA GLN A 110 16.47 3.75 28.50
C GLN A 110 17.37 4.29 29.62
N VAL A 111 18.54 4.83 29.28
CA VAL A 111 19.44 5.47 30.25
C VAL A 111 18.74 6.63 30.97
N SER A 112 17.92 7.41 30.25
CA SER A 112 17.14 8.50 30.83
C SER A 112 16.02 7.99 31.75
N LEU A 113 15.37 6.87 31.41
CA LEU A 113 14.38 6.21 32.28
C LEU A 113 15.03 5.72 33.57
N ASP A 114 16.16 5.03 33.49
CA ASP A 114 16.91 4.56 34.67
C ASP A 114 17.31 5.75 35.57
N GLY A 115 17.67 6.88 34.96
CA GLY A 115 17.96 8.13 35.67
C GLY A 115 16.74 8.73 36.37
N TYR A 116 15.56 8.71 35.73
CA TYR A 116 14.31 9.16 36.35
C TYR A 116 13.83 8.21 37.45
N GLU A 117 14.05 6.91 37.29
CA GLU A 117 13.74 5.89 38.30
C GLU A 117 14.54 6.11 39.58
N LYS A 118 15.87 6.29 39.45
CA LYS A 118 16.74 6.65 40.57
C LYS A 118 16.31 7.97 41.23
N ALA A 119 15.93 8.97 40.43
CA ALA A 119 15.53 10.28 40.95
C ALA A 119 14.16 10.28 41.65
N MET A 120 13.35 9.23 41.46
CA MET A 120 12.07 9.05 42.18
C MET A 120 12.14 8.02 43.30
N GLU A 121 13.30 7.42 43.56
CA GLU A 121 13.49 6.50 44.68
C GLU A 121 13.05 7.15 45.99
N CYS A 122 12.19 6.44 46.72
CA CYS A 122 11.65 6.93 47.98
C CYS A 122 12.19 6.07 49.12
N HIS A 123 12.70 6.72 50.16
CA HIS A 123 13.14 6.05 51.38
C HIS A 123 12.04 5.26 52.11
N GLN A 124 10.76 5.49 51.76
CA GLN A 124 9.60 4.79 52.35
C GLN A 124 9.16 3.54 51.57
N GLY A 125 9.66 3.32 50.35
CA GLY A 125 9.25 2.16 49.54
C GLY A 125 9.26 2.42 48.02
N ASP A 126 8.66 1.52 47.26
CA ASP A 126 8.61 1.60 45.79
C ASP A 126 7.71 2.73 45.31
N PHE A 127 8.34 3.83 44.86
CA PHE A 127 7.60 4.97 44.34
C PHE A 127 7.04 4.73 42.92
N VAL A 128 7.58 3.77 42.15
CA VAL A 128 7.08 3.42 40.81
C VAL A 128 5.67 2.87 40.95
N GLU A 129 5.45 1.92 41.87
CA GLU A 129 4.14 1.35 42.18
C GLU A 129 3.16 2.44 42.62
N TYR A 130 3.57 3.30 43.56
CA TYR A 130 2.77 4.45 43.99
C TYR A 130 2.37 5.37 42.84
N ALA A 131 3.31 5.67 41.93
CA ALA A 131 3.07 6.54 40.79
C ALA A 131 2.15 5.87 39.75
N LYS A 132 2.22 4.53 39.56
CA LYS A 132 1.26 3.76 38.73
C LYS A 132 -0.16 3.93 39.25
N LEU A 133 -0.37 3.74 40.56
CA LEU A 133 -1.68 3.94 41.20
C LEU A 133 -2.23 5.35 40.97
N ARG A 134 -1.40 6.39 41.16
CA ARG A 134 -1.80 7.79 40.93
C ARG A 134 -2.17 8.07 39.47
N ARG A 135 -1.46 7.46 38.52
CA ARG A 135 -1.73 7.59 37.08
C ARG A 135 -3.04 6.89 36.70
N GLU A 136 -3.26 5.65 37.14
CA GLU A 136 -4.49 4.91 36.85
C GLU A 136 -5.73 5.63 37.42
N ILE A 137 -5.62 6.20 38.63
CA ILE A 137 -6.66 7.06 39.22
C ILE A 137 -6.96 8.24 38.30
N THR A 138 -5.91 8.94 37.84
CA THR A 138 -6.04 10.12 36.96
C THR A 138 -6.66 9.75 35.61
N ASP A 139 -6.23 8.64 35.00
CA ASP A 139 -6.74 8.17 33.70
C ASP A 139 -8.23 7.76 33.80
N ILE A 140 -8.64 7.07 34.88
CA ILE A 140 -10.05 6.72 35.13
C ILE A 140 -10.89 7.96 35.42
N GLU A 141 -10.39 8.92 36.21
CA GLU A 141 -11.09 10.18 36.49
C GLU A 141 -11.32 11.01 35.23
N ARG A 142 -10.32 11.06 34.32
CA ARG A 142 -10.46 11.69 33.00
C ARG A 142 -11.47 10.98 32.11
N ALA A 143 -11.48 9.64 32.10
CA ALA A 143 -12.45 8.87 31.32
C ALA A 143 -13.89 9.08 31.83
N LEU A 144 -14.09 9.08 33.15
CA LEU A 144 -15.39 9.33 33.78
C LEU A 144 -15.89 10.76 33.56
N SER A 145 -15.01 11.78 33.61
CA SER A 145 -15.39 13.18 33.34
C SER A 145 -15.76 13.40 31.87
N ALA A 146 -14.99 12.84 30.93
CA ALA A 146 -15.31 12.89 29.51
C ALA A 146 -16.63 12.18 29.16
N SER A 147 -16.93 11.07 29.84
CA SER A 147 -18.21 10.35 29.71
C SER A 147 -19.39 11.20 30.24
N ARG A 148 -19.22 11.92 31.37
CA ARG A 148 -20.25 12.84 31.90
C ARG A 148 -20.60 13.97 30.92
N THR A 149 -19.61 14.60 30.29
CA THR A 149 -19.84 15.67 29.29
C THR A 149 -20.58 15.15 28.05
N ARG A 150 -20.40 13.88 27.68
CA ARG A 150 -21.12 13.24 26.56
C ARG A 150 -22.55 12.86 26.93
N ALA A 151 -22.78 12.37 28.14
CA ALA A 151 -24.11 12.04 28.66
C ALA A 151 -25.01 13.30 28.80
N ASP A 152 -24.44 14.43 29.21
CA ASP A 152 -25.14 15.73 29.31
C ASP A 152 -25.58 16.28 27.93
N ARG A 153 -24.96 15.79 26.85
CA ARG A 153 -25.32 16.12 25.45
C ARG A 153 -26.35 15.16 24.84
N GLY A 154 -27.04 14.36 25.66
CA GLY A 154 -28.25 13.62 25.26
C GLY A 154 -28.05 12.32 24.48
N LYS A 155 -26.85 11.70 24.51
CA LYS A 155 -26.63 10.35 23.95
C LYS A 155 -26.18 9.37 25.03
N ASP A 156 -26.98 8.32 25.21
CA ASP A 156 -26.78 7.05 25.93
C ASP A 156 -27.31 6.89 27.38
N LEU A 157 -28.45 6.16 27.49
CA LEU A 157 -28.90 5.48 28.73
C LEU A 157 -28.22 4.11 28.96
N ARG A 158 -27.37 3.62 28.03
CA ARG A 158 -26.88 2.22 28.00
C ARG A 158 -25.52 1.95 28.68
N GLN A 159 -24.83 2.95 29.23
CA GLN A 159 -23.46 2.79 29.78
C GLN A 159 -23.34 2.55 31.30
N SER A 160 -24.45 2.27 32.02
CA SER A 160 -24.43 2.23 33.50
C SER A 160 -23.53 1.13 34.10
N LYS A 161 -23.45 -0.05 33.48
CA LYS A 161 -22.65 -1.19 34.01
C LYS A 161 -21.14 -0.96 33.93
N GLY A 162 -20.64 -0.47 32.80
CA GLY A 162 -19.21 -0.19 32.62
C GLY A 162 -18.72 0.94 33.52
N ARG A 163 -19.57 1.97 33.71
CA ARG A 163 -19.30 3.09 34.61
C ARG A 163 -19.21 2.65 36.07
N HIS A 164 -20.15 1.82 36.55
CA HIS A 164 -20.12 1.31 37.92
C HIS A 164 -18.83 0.50 38.21
N LEU A 165 -18.38 -0.32 37.25
CA LEU A 165 -17.12 -1.05 37.37
C LEU A 165 -15.90 -0.12 37.44
N GLN A 166 -15.88 0.95 36.64
CA GLN A 166 -14.83 1.97 36.70
C GLN A 166 -14.84 2.74 38.03
N GLU A 167 -16.01 3.08 38.56
CA GLU A 167 -16.15 3.75 39.87
C GLU A 167 -15.71 2.84 41.03
N GLN A 168 -16.01 1.54 40.97
CA GLN A 168 -15.49 0.55 41.93
C GLN A 168 -13.97 0.43 41.86
N ARG A 169 -13.40 0.29 40.66
CA ARG A 169 -11.94 0.23 40.46
C ARG A 169 -11.25 1.51 40.93
N LEU A 170 -11.83 2.68 40.68
CA LEU A 170 -11.33 3.96 41.17
C LEU A 170 -11.27 4.01 42.70
N ASN A 171 -12.32 3.54 43.37
CA ASN A 171 -12.36 3.50 44.83
C ASN A 171 -11.33 2.51 45.40
N GLN A 172 -11.12 1.38 44.74
CA GLN A 172 -10.09 0.42 45.13
C GLN A 172 -8.70 1.02 45.00
N LEU A 173 -8.35 1.57 43.83
CA LEU A 173 -7.06 2.22 43.59
C LEU A 173 -6.80 3.37 44.58
N LYS A 174 -7.83 4.15 44.94
CA LYS A 174 -7.71 5.21 45.96
C LYS A 174 -7.41 4.67 47.35
N ARG A 175 -7.93 3.49 47.71
CA ARG A 175 -7.60 2.81 48.98
C ARG A 175 -6.16 2.31 48.94
N ASP A 176 -5.79 1.61 47.87
CA ASP A 176 -4.45 1.04 47.68
C ASP A 176 -3.38 2.14 47.72
N MET A 177 -3.65 3.27 47.06
CA MET A 177 -2.76 4.44 47.09
C MET A 177 -2.63 5.04 48.51
N ARG A 178 -3.70 5.08 49.31
CA ARG A 178 -3.63 5.62 50.69
C ARG A 178 -2.89 4.70 51.65
N SER A 179 -2.99 3.38 51.46
CA SER A 179 -2.27 2.38 52.27
C SER A 179 -0.81 2.23 51.86
N HIS A 180 -0.40 2.76 50.71
CA HIS A 180 0.95 2.62 50.21
C HIS A 180 1.97 3.40 51.08
N PRO A 181 3.12 2.81 51.45
CA PRO A 181 4.13 3.45 52.31
C PRO A 181 4.61 4.84 51.84
N CYS A 182 4.77 5.01 50.53
CA CYS A 182 5.15 6.31 49.94
C CYS A 182 4.08 7.42 50.04
N HIS A 183 2.84 7.11 50.47
CA HIS A 183 1.77 8.10 50.58
C HIS A 183 2.08 9.19 51.62
N SER A 184 2.78 8.81 52.69
CA SER A 184 3.20 9.67 53.80
C SER A 184 4.59 10.30 53.62
N CYS A 185 5.22 10.15 52.46
CA CYS A 185 6.53 10.75 52.20
C CYS A 185 6.44 12.28 52.11
N ASN A 186 7.35 13.00 52.77
CA ASN A 186 7.39 14.46 52.75
C ASN A 186 7.80 15.04 51.38
N GLU A 187 8.59 14.30 50.59
CA GLU A 187 9.05 14.70 49.26
C GLU A 187 8.21 14.08 48.12
N ARG A 188 7.03 13.55 48.45
CA ARG A 188 6.15 12.82 47.52
C ARG A 188 5.87 13.57 46.22
N GLU A 189 5.64 14.89 46.27
CA GLU A 189 5.37 15.66 45.05
C GLU A 189 6.63 15.84 44.18
N ALA A 190 7.84 15.82 44.77
CA ALA A 190 9.08 15.84 44.01
C ALA A 190 9.27 14.51 43.27
N HIS A 191 9.12 13.38 43.97
CA HIS A 191 9.15 12.05 43.35
C HIS A 191 8.06 11.89 42.28
N ALA A 192 6.85 12.43 42.51
CA ALA A 192 5.76 12.36 41.54
C ALA A 192 6.04 13.12 40.24
N ARG A 193 6.77 14.24 40.28
CA ARG A 193 7.20 14.95 39.05
C ARG A 193 8.16 14.11 38.22
N TRP A 194 9.07 13.40 38.86
CA TRP A 194 9.97 12.45 38.19
C TRP A 194 9.21 11.23 37.66
N GLY A 195 8.26 10.69 38.43
CA GLY A 195 7.36 9.63 38.00
C GLY A 195 6.55 10.00 36.76
N GLU A 196 5.99 11.20 36.67
CA GLU A 196 5.26 11.66 35.47
C GLU A 196 6.16 11.71 34.23
N ARG A 197 7.41 12.18 34.38
CA ARG A 197 8.40 12.18 33.29
C ARG A 197 8.79 10.77 32.87
N TRP A 198 9.04 9.88 33.84
CA TRP A 198 9.31 8.46 33.61
C TRP A 198 8.18 7.82 32.81
N PHE A 199 6.93 8.04 33.23
CA PHE A 199 5.74 7.50 32.58
C PHE A 199 5.46 8.04 31.18
N LYS A 200 5.79 9.30 30.93
CA LYS A 200 5.71 9.89 29.59
C LYS A 200 6.76 9.27 28.68
N LEU A 201 8.01 9.22 29.15
CA LEU A 201 9.13 8.69 28.38
C LEU A 201 9.00 7.18 28.13
N SER A 202 8.46 6.42 29.10
CA SER A 202 8.20 4.98 28.99
C SER A 202 7.15 4.70 27.90
N ARG A 203 6.05 5.47 27.85
CA ARG A 203 5.06 5.35 26.75
C ARG A 203 5.66 5.71 25.38
N GLU A 204 6.50 6.76 25.32
CA GLU A 204 7.22 7.10 24.09
C GLU A 204 8.16 5.96 23.65
N LEU A 205 8.87 5.33 24.60
CA LEU A 205 9.75 4.22 24.35
C LEU A 205 8.98 2.98 23.84
N GLU A 206 7.88 2.61 24.50
CA GLU A 206 6.99 1.52 24.06
C GLU A 206 6.46 1.79 22.65
N SER A 207 6.07 3.03 22.35
CA SER A 207 5.62 3.40 21.00
C SER A 207 6.72 3.25 19.96
N ILE A 208 7.98 3.61 20.27
CA ILE A 208 9.11 3.45 19.35
C ILE A 208 9.43 1.97 19.15
N ILE A 209 9.40 1.15 20.21
CA ILE A 209 9.59 -0.30 20.13
C ILE A 209 8.52 -0.94 19.24
N SER A 210 7.25 -0.60 19.46
CA SER A 210 6.14 -1.11 18.62
C SER A 210 6.25 -0.65 17.16
N GLN A 211 6.71 0.58 16.91
CA GLN A 211 6.98 1.06 15.55
C GLN A 211 8.10 0.28 14.86
N ILE A 212 9.15 -0.12 15.60
CA ILE A 212 10.23 -0.96 15.09
C ILE A 212 9.67 -2.33 14.68
N GLU A 213 9.00 -3.03 15.59
CA GLU A 213 8.41 -4.35 15.32
C GLU A 213 7.34 -4.33 14.21
N GLY A 214 6.65 -3.19 14.08
CA GLY A 214 5.70 -2.95 13.01
C GLY A 214 6.36 -2.83 11.62
N ARG A 215 7.53 -2.19 11.54
CA ARG A 215 8.23 -1.93 10.27
C ARG A 215 9.04 -3.12 9.80
N THR A 216 9.63 -3.90 10.71
CA THR A 216 10.52 -5.00 10.34
C THR A 216 9.80 -6.28 9.89
N ASN A 217 8.48 -6.35 9.96
CA ASN A 217 7.74 -7.55 9.55
C ASN A 217 6.62 -7.21 8.56
N GLN A 218 6.63 -6.02 7.95
CA GLN A 218 5.50 -5.54 7.15
C GLN A 218 5.35 -6.33 5.84
N VAL A 219 6.46 -6.69 5.21
CA VAL A 219 6.46 -7.46 3.95
C VAL A 219 5.92 -8.87 4.22
N ALA A 220 6.47 -9.57 5.21
CA ALA A 220 6.01 -10.91 5.62
C ALA A 220 4.54 -10.93 6.05
N LYS A 221 4.09 -9.94 6.83
CA LYS A 221 2.68 -9.81 7.23
C LYS A 221 1.74 -9.57 6.05
N THR A 222 2.20 -8.83 5.03
CA THR A 222 1.41 -8.63 3.81
C THR A 222 1.32 -9.92 3.01
N PHE A 223 2.41 -10.67 2.90
CA PHE A 223 2.42 -11.99 2.27
C PHE A 223 1.48 -12.98 2.98
N ASP A 224 1.51 -13.05 4.31
CA ASP A 224 0.60 -13.91 5.09
C ASP A 224 -0.87 -13.59 4.78
N LYS A 225 -1.25 -12.30 4.77
CA LYS A 225 -2.61 -11.86 4.43
C LYS A 225 -3.00 -12.20 2.98
N ILE A 226 -2.07 -12.10 2.03
CA ILE A 226 -2.30 -12.52 0.66
C ILE A 226 -2.59 -14.02 0.62
N CYS A 227 -1.83 -14.83 1.35
CA CYS A 227 -2.06 -16.27 1.44
C CYS A 227 -3.44 -16.58 2.04
N ASP A 228 -3.85 -15.88 3.10
CA ASP A 228 -5.17 -16.05 3.71
C ASP A 228 -6.30 -15.75 2.71
N MET A 229 -6.20 -14.64 1.96
CA MET A 229 -7.16 -14.30 0.90
C MET A 229 -7.17 -15.33 -0.24
N LEU A 230 -6.01 -15.78 -0.69
CA LEU A 230 -5.90 -16.81 -1.74
C LEU A 230 -6.45 -18.16 -1.27
N SER A 231 -6.39 -18.46 0.03
CA SER A 231 -7.02 -19.64 0.61
C SER A 231 -8.55 -19.51 0.57
N ASP A 232 -9.11 -18.35 0.94
CA ASP A 232 -10.56 -18.10 0.87
C ASP A 232 -11.10 -18.27 -0.56
N LEU A 233 -10.31 -17.86 -1.56
CA LEU A 233 -10.65 -17.98 -2.99
C LEU A 233 -10.37 -19.38 -3.57
N ASN A 234 -9.82 -20.32 -2.80
CA ASN A 234 -9.41 -21.66 -3.25
C ASN A 234 -8.34 -21.63 -4.36
N TYR A 235 -7.37 -20.71 -4.27
CA TYR A 235 -6.15 -20.72 -5.07
C TYR A 235 -5.05 -21.56 -4.43
N ILE A 236 -5.06 -21.62 -3.10
CA ILE A 236 -4.17 -22.42 -2.29
C ILE A 236 -4.99 -23.15 -1.22
N HIS A 237 -4.50 -24.30 -0.78
CA HIS A 237 -5.06 -25.02 0.35
C HIS A 237 -4.07 -24.97 1.52
N ILE A 238 -4.58 -24.69 2.73
CA ILE A 238 -3.79 -24.66 3.96
C ILE A 238 -4.01 -25.97 4.71
N GLY A 239 -3.01 -26.85 4.69
CA GLY A 239 -3.00 -28.10 5.45
C GLY A 239 -2.28 -27.97 6.79
N ASP A 240 -1.99 -29.10 7.44
CA ASP A 240 -1.21 -29.18 8.69
C ASP A 240 0.26 -28.76 8.47
N GLY A 241 0.49 -27.45 8.36
CA GLY A 241 1.82 -26.83 8.32
C GLY A 241 2.38 -26.53 6.93
N ASP A 242 1.71 -26.95 5.85
CA ASP A 242 2.15 -26.68 4.47
C ASP A 242 1.02 -26.16 3.58
N TYR A 243 1.40 -25.57 2.45
CA TYR A 243 0.49 -25.05 1.44
C TYR A 243 0.54 -25.90 0.19
N GLU A 244 -0.62 -26.19 -0.36
CA GLU A 244 -0.73 -26.76 -1.71
C GLU A 244 -1.28 -25.70 -2.66
N VAL A 245 -0.56 -25.45 -3.76
CA VAL A 245 -1.03 -24.57 -4.82
C VAL A 245 -2.00 -25.35 -5.71
N LEU A 246 -3.27 -24.93 -5.72
CA LEU A 246 -4.33 -25.54 -6.52
C LEU A 246 -4.20 -25.12 -7.99
N GLU A 247 -4.96 -25.76 -8.88
CA GLU A 247 -4.94 -25.41 -10.32
C GLU A 247 -5.22 -23.93 -10.61
N PRO A 248 -6.21 -23.24 -9.97
CA PRO A 248 -6.36 -21.80 -10.12
C PRO A 248 -5.11 -21.01 -9.69
N GLY A 249 -4.44 -21.46 -8.63
CA GLY A 249 -3.12 -20.96 -8.20
C GLY A 249 -2.07 -21.04 -9.30
N LYS A 250 -1.92 -22.21 -9.93
CA LYS A 250 -0.96 -22.41 -11.02
C LYS A 250 -1.25 -21.55 -12.25
N THR A 251 -2.54 -21.31 -12.53
CA THR A 251 -2.95 -20.36 -13.59
C THR A 251 -2.57 -18.93 -13.23
N LEU A 252 -2.89 -18.48 -12.01
CA LEU A 252 -2.51 -17.16 -11.50
C LEU A 252 -0.99 -16.94 -11.51
N ALA A 253 -0.20 -17.96 -11.20
CA ALA A 253 1.26 -17.91 -11.21
C ALA A 253 1.87 -17.56 -12.59
N ARG A 254 1.07 -17.67 -13.67
CA ARG A 254 1.48 -17.36 -15.04
C ARG A 254 0.92 -16.03 -15.56
N ILE A 255 0.12 -15.33 -14.76
CA ILE A 255 -0.46 -14.02 -15.11
C ILE A 255 0.34 -12.93 -14.41
N TYR A 256 0.89 -12.01 -15.20
CA TYR A 256 1.73 -10.91 -14.77
C TYR A 256 1.02 -9.58 -15.02
N GLY A 257 0.79 -8.83 -13.95
CA GLY A 257 0.18 -7.51 -14.00
C GLY A 257 -0.39 -7.11 -12.64
N GLU A 258 -0.90 -5.88 -12.55
CA GLU A 258 -1.50 -5.38 -11.30
C GLU A 258 -2.88 -5.99 -11.00
N ARG A 259 -3.57 -6.47 -12.04
CA ARG A 259 -4.91 -7.08 -11.97
C ARG A 259 -4.87 -8.59 -12.19
N ASP A 260 -3.76 -9.23 -11.81
CA ASP A 260 -3.50 -10.67 -11.99
C ASP A 260 -4.62 -11.56 -11.43
N LEU A 261 -5.07 -11.29 -10.20
CA LEU A 261 -6.14 -12.04 -9.53
C LEU A 261 -7.50 -11.85 -10.22
N LEU A 262 -7.83 -10.63 -10.64
CA LEU A 262 -9.06 -10.35 -11.39
C LEU A 262 -9.08 -11.11 -12.72
N ILE A 263 -7.97 -11.05 -13.46
CA ILE A 263 -7.83 -11.78 -14.72
C ILE A 263 -8.02 -13.27 -14.47
N SER A 264 -7.38 -13.82 -13.44
CA SER A 264 -7.49 -15.23 -13.09
C SER A 264 -8.93 -15.65 -12.75
N GLU A 265 -9.67 -14.85 -11.96
CA GLU A 265 -11.07 -15.15 -11.64
C GLU A 265 -11.99 -15.06 -12.86
N CYS A 266 -11.82 -14.05 -13.72
CA CYS A 266 -12.59 -13.96 -14.96
C CYS A 266 -12.34 -15.15 -15.91
N LEU A 267 -11.10 -15.66 -15.96
CA LEU A 267 -10.77 -16.86 -16.71
C LEU A 267 -11.39 -18.12 -16.09
N ARG A 268 -11.34 -18.24 -14.75
CA ARG A 268 -11.92 -19.35 -14.00
C ARG A 268 -13.43 -19.44 -14.16
N GLU A 269 -14.12 -18.31 -14.15
CA GLU A 269 -15.57 -18.23 -14.35
C GLU A 269 -15.98 -18.27 -15.83
N GLY A 270 -15.03 -18.15 -16.77
CA GLY A 270 -15.30 -18.19 -18.21
C GLY A 270 -16.06 -16.95 -18.71
N VAL A 271 -15.93 -15.82 -18.01
CA VAL A 271 -16.67 -14.57 -18.29
C VAL A 271 -16.43 -14.07 -19.71
N TRP A 272 -15.20 -14.24 -20.22
CA TRP A 272 -14.79 -13.73 -21.53
C TRP A 272 -15.06 -14.68 -22.70
N ASN A 273 -15.59 -15.88 -22.46
CA ASN A 273 -15.78 -16.90 -23.51
C ASN A 273 -16.73 -16.45 -24.64
N LYS A 274 -17.64 -15.50 -24.35
CA LYS A 274 -18.59 -14.98 -25.33
C LYS A 274 -18.04 -13.80 -26.14
N LEU A 275 -16.87 -13.26 -25.80
CA LEU A 275 -16.29 -12.13 -26.52
C LEU A 275 -15.72 -12.61 -27.85
N ASP A 276 -15.94 -11.81 -28.90
CA ASP A 276 -15.21 -11.97 -30.15
C ASP A 276 -13.78 -11.39 -29.99
N PRO A 277 -12.87 -11.62 -30.96
CA PRO A 277 -11.49 -11.15 -30.83
C PRO A 277 -11.37 -9.62 -30.63
N ALA A 278 -12.26 -8.81 -31.24
CA ALA A 278 -12.23 -7.37 -31.07
C ALA A 278 -12.76 -6.94 -29.68
N GLY A 279 -13.79 -7.61 -29.17
CA GLY A 279 -14.30 -7.45 -27.80
C GLY A 279 -13.27 -7.86 -26.76
N LEU A 280 -12.54 -8.95 -26.96
CA LEU A 280 -11.49 -9.39 -26.04
C LEU A 280 -10.32 -8.39 -26.00
N ALA A 281 -9.90 -7.86 -27.16
CA ALA A 281 -8.89 -6.79 -27.21
C ALA A 281 -9.33 -5.53 -26.46
N ALA A 282 -10.62 -5.17 -26.55
CA ALA A 282 -11.19 -4.06 -25.81
C ALA A 282 -11.22 -4.31 -24.30
N MET A 283 -11.51 -5.55 -23.87
CA MET A 283 -11.46 -5.94 -22.46
C MET A 283 -10.03 -5.87 -21.91
N ALA A 284 -9.06 -6.38 -22.67
CA ALA A 284 -7.64 -6.26 -22.32
C ALA A 284 -7.23 -4.78 -22.19
N ALA A 285 -7.73 -3.89 -23.05
CA ALA A 285 -7.51 -2.45 -22.91
C ALA A 285 -8.06 -1.90 -21.58
N ALA A 286 -9.26 -2.30 -21.16
CA ALA A 286 -9.84 -1.88 -19.88
C ALA A 286 -9.02 -2.32 -18.65
N LEU A 287 -8.33 -3.46 -18.78
CA LEU A 287 -7.53 -4.05 -17.69
C LEU A 287 -6.12 -3.48 -17.59
N VAL A 288 -5.55 -2.92 -18.65
CA VAL A 288 -4.17 -2.39 -18.63
C VAL A 288 -4.10 -0.87 -18.69
N PHE A 289 -5.12 -0.23 -19.27
CA PHE A 289 -5.09 1.21 -19.48
C PHE A 289 -5.37 1.96 -18.17
N GLU A 290 -4.65 3.08 -18.00
CA GLU A 290 -4.88 4.03 -16.93
C GLU A 290 -4.84 5.44 -17.52
N ALA A 291 -5.99 6.12 -17.56
CA ALA A 291 -6.02 7.51 -18.00
C ALA A 291 -5.32 8.40 -16.98
N ARG A 292 -4.63 9.42 -17.50
CA ARG A 292 -4.16 10.57 -16.72
C ARG A 292 -5.20 11.69 -16.76
N ARG A 293 -6.45 11.40 -16.36
CA ARG A 293 -7.54 12.38 -16.39
C ARG A 293 -8.23 12.47 -15.03
N GLU A 294 -8.46 13.70 -14.59
CA GLU A 294 -9.15 14.02 -13.33
C GLU A 294 -10.66 14.22 -13.52
N GLU A 295 -11.15 14.35 -14.76
CA GLU A 295 -12.56 14.60 -15.05
C GLU A 295 -13.37 13.29 -15.16
N GLU A 296 -14.51 13.24 -14.47
CA GLU A 296 -15.52 12.19 -14.63
C GLU A 296 -16.16 12.28 -16.03
N TRP A 297 -15.70 11.41 -16.92
CA TRP A 297 -16.29 11.21 -18.24
C TRP A 297 -16.72 9.76 -18.36
N GLU A 298 -17.97 9.51 -18.79
CA GLU A 298 -18.43 8.16 -19.13
C GLU A 298 -17.95 7.78 -20.53
N PRO A 299 -16.96 6.88 -20.67
CA PRO A 299 -16.47 6.48 -21.97
C PRO A 299 -17.50 5.62 -22.70
N ARG A 300 -17.56 5.78 -24.02
CA ARG A 300 -18.39 4.91 -24.86
C ARG A 300 -17.75 3.53 -24.94
N VAL A 301 -18.55 2.50 -24.71
CA VAL A 301 -18.13 1.10 -24.83
C VAL A 301 -18.53 0.50 -26.19
N PRO A 302 -17.85 -0.57 -26.65
CA PRO A 302 -18.32 -1.40 -27.74
C PRO A 302 -19.77 -1.87 -27.57
N LYS A 303 -20.48 -2.01 -28.69
CA LYS A 303 -21.85 -2.55 -28.71
C LYS A 303 -21.84 -4.08 -28.60
N GLY A 304 -23.02 -4.68 -28.42
CA GLY A 304 -23.20 -6.13 -28.34
C GLY A 304 -23.11 -6.62 -26.90
N ASN A 305 -22.57 -7.82 -26.70
CA ASN A 305 -22.42 -8.44 -25.39
C ASN A 305 -21.26 -7.88 -24.56
N PHE A 306 -20.45 -6.96 -25.11
CA PHE A 306 -19.32 -6.36 -24.39
C PHE A 306 -19.76 -5.68 -23.09
N ALA A 307 -20.87 -4.93 -23.09
CA ALA A 307 -21.33 -4.23 -21.91
C ALA A 307 -21.72 -5.17 -20.76
N GLU A 308 -22.38 -6.30 -21.07
CA GLU A 308 -22.76 -7.33 -20.10
C GLU A 308 -21.52 -8.03 -19.51
N VAL A 309 -20.57 -8.39 -20.38
CA VAL A 309 -19.31 -9.03 -19.95
C VAL A 309 -18.44 -8.07 -19.13
N MET A 310 -18.40 -6.79 -19.50
CA MET A 310 -17.71 -5.75 -18.76
C MET A 310 -18.34 -5.51 -17.38
N GLN A 311 -19.66 -5.48 -17.31
CA GLN A 311 -20.38 -5.35 -16.05
C GLN A 311 -20.02 -6.51 -15.12
N THR A 312 -20.09 -7.76 -15.62
CA THR A 312 -19.70 -8.95 -14.84
C THR A 312 -18.24 -8.87 -14.36
N THR A 313 -17.33 -8.43 -15.23
CA THR A 313 -15.90 -8.22 -14.88
C THR A 313 -15.73 -7.17 -13.77
N THR A 314 -16.53 -6.10 -13.82
CA THR A 314 -16.53 -5.04 -12.79
C THR A 314 -17.12 -5.51 -11.47
N GLU A 315 -18.13 -6.38 -11.51
CA GLU A 315 -18.74 -7.00 -10.33
C GLU A 315 -17.73 -7.89 -9.62
N ILE A 316 -17.03 -8.77 -10.34
CA ILE A 316 -15.94 -9.60 -9.79
C ILE A 316 -14.84 -8.72 -9.19
N TRP A 317 -14.44 -7.63 -9.87
CA TRP A 317 -13.47 -6.69 -9.33
C TRP A 317 -13.94 -6.08 -7.99
N ALA A 318 -15.19 -5.64 -7.90
CA ALA A 318 -15.74 -5.07 -6.68
C ALA A 318 -15.77 -6.08 -5.52
N GLU A 319 -16.09 -7.35 -5.81
CA GLU A 319 -16.07 -8.43 -4.82
C GLU A 319 -14.65 -8.73 -4.32
N LEU A 320 -13.66 -8.78 -5.23
CA LEU A 320 -12.26 -8.95 -4.88
C LEU A 320 -11.73 -7.78 -4.04
N GLU A 321 -12.13 -6.55 -4.34
CA GLU A 321 -11.76 -5.35 -3.56
C GLU A 321 -12.36 -5.37 -2.15
N GLU A 322 -13.61 -5.81 -2.02
CA GLU A 322 -14.24 -6.00 -0.71
C GLU A 322 -13.50 -7.07 0.10
N LEU A 323 -13.14 -8.19 -0.52
CA LEU A 323 -12.37 -9.25 0.13
C LEU A 323 -10.96 -8.78 0.51
N ALA A 324 -10.28 -8.04 -0.36
CA ALA A 324 -8.97 -7.46 -0.07
C ALA A 324 -9.04 -6.50 1.14
N ARG A 325 -10.13 -5.73 1.25
CA ARG A 325 -10.40 -4.85 2.40
C ARG A 325 -10.56 -5.64 3.69
N VAL A 326 -11.30 -6.75 3.68
CA VAL A 326 -11.46 -7.66 4.83
C VAL A 326 -10.09 -8.17 5.32
N HIS A 327 -9.22 -8.57 4.39
CA HIS A 327 -7.85 -9.01 4.66
C HIS A 327 -6.85 -7.89 4.95
N LYS A 328 -7.28 -6.62 4.88
CA LYS A 328 -6.45 -5.42 5.10
C LYS A 328 -5.27 -5.37 4.13
N LEU A 329 -5.53 -5.65 2.86
CA LEU A 329 -4.62 -5.52 1.72
C LEU A 329 -4.84 -4.17 1.01
N GLY A 330 -3.93 -3.84 0.09
CA GLY A 330 -4.07 -2.66 -0.76
C GLY A 330 -5.16 -2.85 -1.81
N GLN A 331 -5.79 -1.76 -2.21
CA GLN A 331 -6.84 -1.73 -3.22
C GLN A 331 -6.28 -1.35 -4.59
N THR A 332 -6.91 -1.83 -5.65
CA THR A 332 -6.59 -1.46 -7.03
C THR A 332 -7.51 -0.35 -7.55
N ASN A 333 -7.08 0.36 -8.59
CA ASN A 333 -7.92 1.35 -9.24
C ASN A 333 -9.03 0.68 -10.07
N PRO A 334 -10.23 1.29 -10.15
CA PRO A 334 -11.29 0.84 -11.05
C PRO A 334 -10.80 0.69 -12.50
N LEU A 335 -11.49 -0.15 -13.28
CA LEU A 335 -11.16 -0.36 -14.68
C LEU A 335 -11.41 0.91 -15.49
N ASP A 336 -10.50 1.24 -16.40
CA ASP A 336 -10.63 2.41 -17.27
C ASP A 336 -11.08 2.01 -18.68
N LEU A 337 -12.32 2.38 -18.99
CA LEU A 337 -12.98 2.01 -20.23
C LEU A 337 -12.63 2.93 -21.42
N SER A 338 -11.88 4.01 -21.20
CA SER A 338 -11.64 5.06 -22.21
C SER A 338 -10.98 4.53 -23.48
N LEU A 339 -10.08 3.55 -23.33
CA LEU A 339 -9.36 2.96 -24.46
C LEU A 339 -10.08 1.74 -25.08
N SER A 340 -11.16 1.25 -24.47
CA SER A 340 -11.86 0.03 -24.90
C SER A 340 -12.44 0.16 -26.31
N LEU A 341 -13.26 1.18 -26.58
CA LEU A 341 -13.87 1.37 -27.90
C LEU A 341 -12.84 1.72 -29.00
N PRO A 342 -11.85 2.60 -28.77
CA PRO A 342 -10.78 2.82 -29.74
C PRO A 342 -10.04 1.52 -30.12
N ILE A 343 -9.71 0.67 -29.15
CA ILE A 343 -9.03 -0.61 -29.41
C ILE A 343 -9.94 -1.61 -30.12
N HIS A 344 -11.22 -1.69 -29.75
CA HIS A 344 -12.20 -2.49 -30.48
C HIS A 344 -12.23 -2.10 -31.97
N ARG A 345 -12.31 -0.79 -32.26
CA ARG A 345 -12.31 -0.26 -33.64
C ARG A 345 -11.01 -0.58 -34.36
N TRP A 346 -9.88 -0.45 -33.68
CA TRP A 346 -8.58 -0.82 -34.23
C TRP A 346 -8.52 -2.32 -34.57
N ALA A 347 -8.90 -3.21 -33.66
CA ALA A 347 -8.97 -4.65 -33.93
C ALA A 347 -9.99 -5.00 -35.04
N SER A 348 -11.02 -4.16 -35.22
CA SER A 348 -12.02 -4.30 -36.30
C SER A 348 -11.56 -3.73 -37.66
N GLY A 349 -10.34 -3.19 -37.76
CA GLY A 349 -9.78 -2.69 -39.03
C GLY A 349 -9.91 -1.19 -39.29
N ALA A 350 -10.33 -0.37 -38.32
CA ALA A 350 -10.40 1.09 -38.48
C ALA A 350 -9.04 1.74 -38.79
N LYS A 351 -9.03 2.91 -39.42
CA LYS A 351 -7.78 3.63 -39.69
C LYS A 351 -7.18 4.22 -38.40
N LEU A 352 -5.85 4.36 -38.38
CA LEU A 352 -5.10 4.79 -37.20
C LEU A 352 -5.46 6.21 -36.77
N ASP A 353 -5.53 7.15 -37.72
CA ASP A 353 -5.95 8.54 -37.52
C ASP A 353 -7.29 8.62 -36.78
N THR A 354 -8.30 7.87 -37.22
CA THR A 354 -9.61 7.83 -36.56
C THR A 354 -9.54 7.30 -35.13
N VAL A 355 -8.68 6.31 -34.86
CA VAL A 355 -8.53 5.73 -33.52
C VAL A 355 -7.82 6.71 -32.59
N LEU A 356 -6.73 7.35 -33.05
CA LEU A 356 -5.96 8.32 -32.27
C LEU A 356 -6.81 9.55 -31.90
N GLU A 357 -7.57 10.09 -32.86
CA GLU A 357 -8.50 11.20 -32.63
C GLU A 357 -9.57 10.82 -31.59
N SER A 358 -10.12 9.61 -31.67
CA SER A 358 -11.16 9.17 -30.73
C SER A 358 -10.64 8.90 -29.31
N ALA A 359 -9.37 8.53 -29.18
CA ALA A 359 -8.73 8.23 -27.91
C ALA A 359 -8.02 9.44 -27.28
N ASP A 360 -7.87 10.54 -28.03
CA ASP A 360 -7.02 11.69 -27.67
C ASP A 360 -5.60 11.25 -27.24
N LEU A 361 -5.01 10.34 -28.02
CA LEU A 361 -3.68 9.79 -27.78
C LEU A 361 -2.69 10.18 -28.87
N LEU A 362 -1.45 10.41 -28.45
CA LEU A 362 -0.32 10.48 -29.38
C LEU A 362 0.00 9.08 -29.91
N ALA A 363 0.54 9.00 -31.14
CA ALA A 363 0.90 7.74 -31.77
C ALA A 363 1.86 6.88 -30.93
N GLY A 364 2.80 7.50 -30.22
CA GLY A 364 3.73 6.80 -29.34
C GLY A 364 3.06 6.16 -28.13
N ASP A 365 2.13 6.86 -27.49
CA ASP A 365 1.35 6.32 -26.36
C ASP A 365 0.43 5.19 -26.81
N PHE A 366 -0.18 5.33 -27.99
CA PHE A 366 -0.98 4.27 -28.58
C PHE A 366 -0.17 2.99 -28.85
N ILE A 367 1.06 3.12 -29.38
CA ILE A 367 1.96 1.97 -29.56
C ILE A 367 2.32 1.33 -28.22
N ARG A 368 2.61 2.13 -27.18
CA ARG A 368 2.91 1.61 -25.84
C ARG A 368 1.75 0.81 -25.26
N TRP A 369 0.54 1.37 -25.29
CA TRP A 369 -0.65 0.69 -24.77
C TRP A 369 -1.01 -0.55 -25.57
N THR A 370 -0.91 -0.51 -26.91
CA THR A 370 -1.17 -1.69 -27.74
C THR A 370 -0.17 -2.82 -27.49
N LYS A 371 1.10 -2.52 -27.18
CA LYS A 371 2.06 -3.54 -26.73
C LYS A 371 1.62 -4.20 -25.42
N GLN A 372 1.24 -3.41 -24.41
CA GLN A 372 0.73 -3.96 -23.14
C GLN A 372 -0.57 -4.77 -23.30
N ILE A 373 -1.45 -4.35 -24.21
CA ILE A 373 -2.66 -5.11 -24.57
C ILE A 373 -2.28 -6.44 -25.21
N ILE A 374 -1.33 -6.45 -26.16
CA ILE A 374 -0.84 -7.67 -26.79
C ILE A 374 -0.20 -8.60 -25.75
N ASP A 375 0.64 -8.06 -24.87
CA ASP A 375 1.28 -8.83 -23.80
C ASP A 375 0.24 -9.51 -22.88
N LEU A 376 -0.84 -8.80 -22.53
CA LEU A 376 -1.94 -9.38 -21.75
C LEU A 376 -2.71 -10.45 -22.56
N LEU A 377 -3.03 -10.19 -23.82
CA LEU A 377 -3.72 -11.16 -24.68
C LEU A 377 -2.89 -12.43 -24.89
N ASP A 378 -1.57 -12.32 -25.03
CA ASP A 378 -0.65 -13.46 -25.12
C ASP A 378 -0.64 -14.28 -23.81
N GLN A 379 -0.69 -13.62 -22.65
CA GLN A 379 -0.82 -14.31 -21.36
C GLN A 379 -2.16 -15.05 -21.26
N VAL A 380 -3.26 -14.41 -21.67
CA VAL A 380 -4.59 -15.05 -21.74
C VAL A 380 -4.56 -16.25 -22.68
N ALA A 381 -3.91 -16.15 -23.85
CA ALA A 381 -3.79 -17.25 -24.80
C ALA A 381 -3.02 -18.46 -24.25
N GLN A 382 -2.15 -18.26 -23.26
CA GLN A 382 -1.36 -19.33 -22.62
C GLN A 382 -2.03 -19.96 -21.40
N THR A 383 -2.97 -19.25 -20.78
CA THR A 383 -3.57 -19.61 -19.48
C THR A 383 -5.04 -20.00 -19.58
N ALA A 384 -5.76 -19.50 -20.59
CA ALA A 384 -7.17 -19.77 -20.79
C ALA A 384 -7.47 -21.17 -21.35
N GLY A 385 -8.74 -21.58 -21.27
CA GLY A 385 -9.25 -22.75 -21.96
C GLY A 385 -9.12 -22.66 -23.48
N ALA A 386 -9.18 -23.82 -24.17
CA ALA A 386 -8.83 -23.94 -25.59
C ALA A 386 -9.58 -22.96 -26.52
N GLU A 387 -10.88 -22.75 -26.30
CA GLU A 387 -11.69 -21.84 -27.13
C GLU A 387 -11.25 -20.38 -26.97
N LEU A 388 -11.17 -19.89 -25.73
CA LEU A 388 -10.75 -18.52 -25.44
C LEU A 388 -9.29 -18.27 -25.84
N ALA A 389 -8.43 -19.29 -25.75
CA ALA A 389 -7.05 -19.21 -26.20
C ALA A 389 -6.92 -18.96 -27.72
N VAL A 390 -7.82 -19.53 -28.53
CA VAL A 390 -7.88 -19.25 -29.97
C VAL A 390 -8.33 -17.81 -30.21
N THR A 391 -9.42 -17.39 -29.55
CA THR A 391 -9.92 -16.01 -29.63
C THR A 391 -8.85 -14.98 -29.22
N ALA A 392 -8.07 -15.27 -28.19
CA ALA A 392 -6.98 -14.41 -27.73
C ALA A 392 -5.86 -14.28 -28.77
N LYS A 393 -5.45 -15.38 -29.41
CA LYS A 393 -4.46 -15.33 -30.51
C LYS A 393 -4.96 -14.52 -31.70
N GLU A 394 -6.23 -14.71 -32.09
CA GLU A 394 -6.84 -13.91 -33.15
C GLU A 394 -6.91 -12.42 -32.76
N ALA A 395 -7.15 -12.10 -31.48
CA ALA A 395 -7.15 -10.73 -30.98
C ALA A 395 -5.74 -10.11 -31.08
N VAL A 396 -4.69 -10.85 -30.72
CA VAL A 396 -3.29 -10.42 -30.89
C VAL A 396 -3.01 -10.06 -32.34
N ASP A 397 -3.37 -10.94 -33.28
CA ASP A 397 -3.14 -10.71 -34.72
C ASP A 397 -3.90 -9.46 -35.23
N LYS A 398 -5.14 -9.26 -34.77
CA LYS A 398 -5.95 -8.08 -35.15
C LYS A 398 -5.40 -6.77 -34.59
N VAL A 399 -4.82 -6.79 -33.38
CA VAL A 399 -4.21 -5.60 -32.77
C VAL A 399 -2.83 -5.33 -33.37
N LYS A 400 -2.04 -6.38 -33.64
CA LYS A 400 -0.68 -6.33 -34.18
C LYS A 400 -0.67 -6.11 -35.70
N ARG A 401 -1.17 -4.97 -36.14
CA ARG A 401 -1.18 -4.56 -37.55
C ARG A 401 -0.63 -3.15 -37.77
N GLY A 402 -0.37 -2.78 -39.03
CA GLY A 402 0.08 -1.43 -39.40
C GLY A 402 1.31 -0.99 -38.59
N ILE A 403 1.31 0.25 -38.09
CA ILE A 403 2.43 0.81 -37.32
C ILE A 403 2.80 -0.01 -36.07
N VAL A 404 1.81 -0.67 -35.45
CA VAL A 404 2.03 -1.51 -34.27
C VAL A 404 2.90 -2.70 -34.65
N ALA A 405 2.59 -3.39 -35.76
CA ALA A 405 3.41 -4.48 -36.27
C ALA A 405 4.83 -4.03 -36.62
N TYR A 406 5.00 -2.90 -37.31
CA TYR A 406 6.32 -2.36 -37.65
C TYR A 406 7.17 -2.06 -36.41
N SER A 407 6.55 -1.65 -35.30
CA SER A 407 7.26 -1.36 -34.04
C SER A 407 7.87 -2.58 -33.33
N TYR A 408 7.66 -3.80 -33.85
CA TYR A 408 8.34 -5.02 -33.38
C TYR A 408 9.59 -5.37 -34.20
N TYR A 409 9.78 -4.76 -35.36
CA TYR A 409 10.89 -5.03 -36.27
C TYR A 409 11.89 -3.87 -36.37
N GLY A 410 11.62 -2.76 -35.67
CA GLY A 410 12.39 -1.51 -35.74
C GLY A 410 13.24 -1.22 -34.51
#